data_AF-A0A552J869-F1
#
_entry.id   AF-A0A552J869-F1
#
_cell.length_a   1.000
_cell.length_b   1.000
_cell.length_c   1.000
_cell.angle_alpha   90.00
_cell.angle_beta   90.00
_cell.angle_gamma   90.00
#
_symmetry.space_group_name_H-M   'P 1'
#
loop_
_entity.id
_entity.type
_entity.pdbx_description
1 polymer ?
#
loop_
_entity_poly.entity_id
_entity_poly.type
_entity_poly.pdbx_seq_one_letter_code
_entity_poly.pdbx_strand_id
1 'polypeptide(L)'
;MNEYYQYKDHQFKRGVTNRLNQVSKNKELDNEIALLKNANDSRLSRSETEVVTSYKQILNRPSSPHSVKLEAILNLGSYLFSDRGNQDEAIKVFEDYYTQFSHDPQYIKMYAIYNWAKGAKSYREKSIQILLEYFSRSENRKFSEDINIELFGTLLTNRAIFWIEQREETKTKYDRQEITSEERNKEWTEQKEAFLDISRHQGNDLFNLLKQKKSEGYEKLSSGARQNVAAALYQLVEIYIRLKQYHSGIEICDFAIVHLPKHFYDQFFTKRQLIYRFQER
;
A
#
# COMPACT_ATOMS: atom_id res chain seq x y z
N MET A 1 8.20 -41.78 -25.94
CA MET A 1 8.83 -40.92 -26.97
C MET A 1 8.41 -41.47 -28.33
N ASN A 2 7.80 -40.66 -29.19
CA ASN A 2 7.25 -41.08 -30.48
C ASN A 2 8.31 -41.67 -31.42
N GLU A 3 7.96 -42.72 -32.15
CA GLU A 3 8.77 -43.38 -33.20
C GLU A 3 9.36 -42.38 -34.21
N TYR A 4 8.63 -41.29 -34.48
CA TYR A 4 9.06 -40.18 -35.32
C TYR A 4 10.40 -39.52 -34.91
N TYR A 5 10.71 -39.46 -33.61
CA TYR A 5 11.96 -38.86 -33.13
C TYR A 5 13.18 -39.75 -33.40
N GLN A 6 12.97 -41.08 -33.42
CA GLN A 6 14.06 -42.05 -33.54
C GLN A 6 14.67 -42.06 -34.95
N TYR A 7 13.89 -41.76 -35.99
CA TYR A 7 14.34 -41.74 -37.39
C TYR A 7 14.97 -40.42 -37.87
N LYS A 8 15.07 -39.40 -37.02
CA LYS A 8 15.65 -38.09 -37.40
C LYS A 8 17.17 -38.05 -37.25
N ASP A 9 17.81 -37.19 -38.04
CA ASP A 9 19.26 -37.00 -38.05
C ASP A 9 19.80 -36.46 -36.72
N HIS A 10 21.12 -36.59 -36.55
CA HIS A 10 21.82 -36.24 -35.32
C HIS A 10 21.85 -34.74 -35.03
N GLN A 11 21.83 -33.86 -36.04
CA GLN A 11 21.71 -32.41 -35.87
C GLN A 11 20.30 -32.02 -35.41
N PHE A 12 19.25 -32.62 -35.97
CA PHE A 12 17.87 -32.42 -35.55
C PHE A 12 17.65 -32.84 -34.10
N LYS A 13 18.11 -34.04 -33.72
CA LYS A 13 18.06 -34.53 -32.34
C LYS A 13 18.83 -33.62 -31.38
N ARG A 14 20.01 -33.14 -31.77
CA ARG A 14 20.81 -32.19 -30.97
C ARG A 14 20.12 -30.83 -30.84
N GLY A 15 19.48 -30.33 -31.90
CA GLY A 15 18.69 -29.10 -31.88
C GLY A 15 17.46 -29.18 -30.98
N VAL A 16 16.72 -30.31 -31.04
CA VAL A 16 15.58 -30.59 -30.15
C VAL A 16 16.04 -30.76 -28.71
N THR A 17 17.14 -31.47 -28.47
CA THR A 17 17.70 -31.66 -27.12
C THR A 17 18.24 -30.35 -26.54
N ASN A 18 18.86 -29.49 -27.34
CA ASN A 18 19.31 -28.17 -26.90
C ASN A 18 18.15 -27.22 -26.62
N ARG A 19 17.07 -27.25 -27.43
CA ARG A 19 15.82 -26.52 -27.14
C ARG A 19 15.13 -27.06 -25.88
N LEU A 20 15.06 -28.37 -25.73
CA LEU A 20 14.54 -29.02 -24.51
C LEU A 20 15.38 -28.63 -23.29
N ASN A 21 16.70 -28.56 -23.41
CA ASN A 21 17.61 -28.15 -22.33
C ASN A 21 17.57 -26.64 -22.04
N GLN A 22 17.16 -25.81 -23.00
CA GLN A 22 16.87 -24.39 -22.77
C GLN A 22 15.52 -24.19 -22.07
N VAL A 23 14.53 -25.02 -22.41
CA VAL A 23 13.18 -25.02 -21.79
C VAL A 23 13.15 -25.81 -20.47
N SER A 24 14.13 -26.67 -20.17
CA SER A 24 14.10 -27.55 -19.00
C SER A 24 14.96 -27.10 -17.82
N LYS A 25 15.55 -25.90 -17.86
CA LYS A 25 16.44 -25.44 -16.77
C LYS A 25 15.72 -25.36 -15.41
N ASN A 26 14.39 -25.24 -15.37
CA ASN A 26 13.61 -25.36 -14.13
C ASN A 26 12.15 -25.79 -14.40
N LYS A 27 11.95 -27.05 -14.86
CA LYS A 27 10.62 -27.58 -15.24
C LYS A 27 9.53 -27.39 -14.17
N GLU A 28 9.88 -27.43 -12.89
CA GLU A 28 8.92 -27.21 -11.80
C GLU A 28 8.46 -25.76 -11.74
N LEU A 29 9.38 -24.79 -11.84
CA LEU A 29 9.04 -23.37 -11.92
C LEU A 29 8.20 -23.07 -13.16
N ASP A 30 8.56 -23.66 -14.31
CA ASP A 30 7.82 -23.49 -15.56
C ASP A 30 6.38 -24.03 -15.45
N ASN A 31 6.19 -25.13 -14.72
CA ASN A 31 4.85 -25.68 -14.45
C ASN A 31 4.03 -24.76 -13.54
N GLU A 32 4.63 -24.22 -12.47
CA GLU A 32 3.92 -23.34 -11.53
C GLU A 32 3.54 -22.00 -12.18
N ILE A 33 4.42 -21.44 -13.02
CA ILE A 33 4.13 -20.27 -13.85
C ILE A 33 3.00 -20.58 -14.85
N ALA A 34 3.00 -21.77 -15.47
CA ALA A 34 1.95 -22.17 -16.38
C ALA A 34 0.58 -22.30 -15.69
N LEU A 35 0.55 -22.82 -14.45
CA LEU A 35 -0.67 -22.86 -13.63
C LEU A 35 -1.19 -21.46 -13.33
N LEU A 36 -0.31 -20.53 -12.91
CA LEU A 36 -0.69 -19.15 -12.66
C LEU A 36 -1.23 -18.47 -13.92
N LYS A 37 -0.58 -18.69 -15.08
CA LYS A 37 -1.07 -18.18 -16.35
C LYS A 37 -2.45 -18.73 -16.69
N ASN A 38 -2.66 -20.03 -16.51
CA ASN A 38 -3.96 -20.65 -16.74
C ASN A 38 -5.06 -20.06 -15.83
N ALA A 39 -4.74 -19.83 -14.55
CA ALA A 39 -5.65 -19.15 -13.62
C ALA A 39 -5.96 -17.72 -14.09
N ASN A 40 -4.96 -16.97 -14.55
CA ASN A 40 -5.17 -15.63 -15.11
C ASN A 40 -6.07 -15.64 -16.35
N ASP A 41 -5.82 -16.56 -17.30
CA ASP A 41 -6.61 -16.69 -18.53
C ASP A 41 -8.07 -17.12 -18.23
N SER A 42 -8.27 -17.91 -17.15
CA SER A 42 -9.59 -18.36 -16.72
C SER A 42 -10.51 -17.21 -16.32
N ARG A 43 -9.97 -16.07 -15.85
CA ARG A 43 -10.74 -14.88 -15.46
C ARG A 43 -11.68 -14.37 -16.54
N LEU A 44 -11.32 -14.59 -17.81
CA LEU A 44 -12.06 -14.09 -18.97
C LEU A 44 -13.16 -15.04 -19.45
N SER A 45 -13.10 -16.32 -19.08
CA SER A 45 -13.86 -17.37 -19.76
C SER A 45 -14.52 -18.40 -18.84
N ARG A 46 -14.17 -18.41 -17.55
CA ARG A 46 -14.65 -19.39 -16.57
C ARG A 46 -15.54 -18.74 -15.53
N SER A 47 -16.28 -19.59 -14.80
CA SER A 47 -17.10 -19.14 -13.69
C SER A 47 -16.22 -18.63 -12.53
N GLU A 48 -16.77 -17.72 -11.73
CA GLU A 48 -16.07 -17.17 -10.55
C GLU A 48 -15.54 -18.28 -9.63
N THR A 49 -16.34 -19.33 -9.39
CA THR A 49 -15.95 -20.49 -8.58
C THR A 49 -14.72 -21.21 -9.14
N GLU A 50 -14.66 -21.43 -10.46
CA GLU A 50 -13.52 -22.08 -11.11
C GLU A 50 -12.26 -21.20 -11.03
N VAL A 51 -12.39 -19.89 -11.25
CA VAL A 51 -11.27 -18.94 -11.16
C VAL A 51 -10.70 -18.92 -9.74
N VAL A 52 -11.56 -18.76 -8.73
CA VAL A 52 -11.17 -18.75 -7.31
C VAL A 52 -10.51 -20.07 -6.92
N THR A 53 -11.09 -21.21 -7.36
CA THR A 53 -10.53 -22.53 -7.09
C THR A 53 -9.14 -22.68 -7.70
N SER A 54 -8.93 -22.21 -8.93
CA SER A 54 -7.65 -22.29 -9.63
C SER A 54 -6.55 -21.53 -8.88
N TYR A 55 -6.84 -20.31 -8.41
CA TYR A 55 -5.89 -19.57 -7.57
C TYR A 55 -5.66 -20.25 -6.20
N LYS A 56 -6.71 -20.69 -5.52
CA LYS A 56 -6.58 -21.38 -4.21
C LYS A 56 -5.78 -22.68 -4.33
N GLN A 57 -5.83 -23.38 -5.46
CA GLN A 57 -4.98 -24.54 -5.72
C GLN A 57 -3.49 -24.18 -5.74
N ILE A 58 -3.10 -23.07 -6.39
CA ILE A 58 -1.72 -22.58 -6.41
C ILE A 58 -1.27 -22.17 -5.00
N LEU A 59 -2.11 -21.42 -4.28
CA LEU A 59 -1.77 -20.92 -2.94
C LEU A 59 -1.52 -22.05 -1.93
N ASN A 60 -2.35 -23.09 -1.96
CA ASN A 60 -2.27 -24.22 -1.03
C ASN A 60 -1.25 -25.28 -1.44
N ARG A 61 -0.69 -25.20 -2.65
CA ARG A 61 0.25 -26.20 -3.13
C ARG A 61 1.63 -26.03 -2.46
N PRO A 62 2.20 -27.06 -1.81
CA PRO A 62 3.49 -26.94 -1.14
C PRO A 62 4.67 -26.68 -2.08
N SER A 63 4.59 -27.18 -3.32
CA SER A 63 5.67 -27.02 -4.31
C SER A 63 5.73 -25.65 -4.97
N SER A 64 4.66 -24.84 -4.87
CA SER A 64 4.62 -23.56 -5.56
C SER A 64 5.57 -22.55 -4.90
N PRO A 65 6.49 -21.92 -5.66
CA PRO A 65 7.41 -20.92 -5.13
C PRO A 65 6.67 -19.74 -4.50
N HIS A 66 7.28 -19.14 -3.48
CA HIS A 66 6.71 -17.98 -2.77
C HIS A 66 6.31 -16.84 -3.72
N SER A 67 7.15 -16.52 -4.70
CA SER A 67 6.87 -15.49 -5.69
C SER A 67 5.62 -15.77 -6.54
N VAL A 68 5.41 -17.03 -6.94
CA VAL A 68 4.22 -17.45 -7.70
C VAL A 68 2.98 -17.37 -6.82
N LYS A 69 3.07 -17.78 -5.56
CA LYS A 69 1.95 -17.67 -4.62
C LYS A 69 1.60 -16.22 -4.30
N LEU A 70 2.60 -15.36 -4.12
CA LEU A 70 2.41 -13.94 -3.92
C LEU A 70 1.66 -13.32 -5.11
N GLU A 71 2.09 -13.60 -6.34
CA GLU A 71 1.38 -13.12 -7.53
C GLU A 71 -0.05 -13.69 -7.63
N ALA A 72 -0.23 -14.98 -7.31
CA ALA A 72 -1.55 -15.62 -7.29
C ALA A 72 -2.53 -14.95 -6.32
N ILE A 73 -2.10 -14.61 -5.09
CA ILE A 73 -2.99 -13.97 -4.11
C ILE A 73 -3.30 -12.51 -4.49
N LEU A 74 -2.33 -11.79 -5.04
CA LEU A 74 -2.55 -10.42 -5.55
C LEU A 74 -3.54 -10.43 -6.71
N ASN A 75 -3.40 -11.37 -7.64
CA ASN A 75 -4.31 -11.51 -8.78
C ASN A 75 -5.71 -11.96 -8.38
N LEU A 76 -5.82 -12.93 -7.45
CA LEU A 76 -7.10 -13.36 -6.89
C LEU A 76 -7.81 -12.22 -6.17
N GLY A 77 -7.07 -11.48 -5.34
CA GLY A 77 -7.54 -10.29 -4.65
C GLY A 77 -8.09 -9.24 -5.61
N SER A 78 -7.33 -8.91 -6.65
CA SER A 78 -7.74 -7.95 -7.67
C SER A 78 -8.95 -8.40 -8.45
N TYR A 79 -9.03 -9.68 -8.81
CA TYR A 79 -10.18 -10.24 -9.50
C TYR A 79 -11.44 -10.11 -8.64
N LEU A 80 -11.39 -10.54 -7.38
CA LEU A 80 -12.54 -10.47 -6.47
C LEU A 80 -12.95 -9.02 -6.19
N PHE A 81 -11.98 -8.16 -5.87
CA PHE A 81 -12.25 -6.78 -5.45
C PHE A 81 -12.70 -5.89 -6.62
N SER A 82 -11.96 -5.90 -7.72
CA SER A 82 -12.15 -4.97 -8.84
C SER A 82 -13.05 -5.53 -9.94
N ASP A 83 -12.83 -6.79 -10.35
CA ASP A 83 -13.56 -7.34 -11.51
C ASP A 83 -14.96 -7.86 -11.10
N ARG A 84 -15.07 -8.41 -9.88
CA ARG A 84 -16.31 -9.00 -9.36
C ARG A 84 -17.05 -8.09 -8.39
N GLY A 85 -16.39 -7.07 -7.86
CA GLY A 85 -16.97 -6.18 -6.84
C GLY A 85 -17.22 -6.87 -5.49
N ASN A 86 -16.71 -8.09 -5.29
CA ASN A 86 -16.87 -8.87 -4.06
C ASN A 86 -15.78 -8.50 -3.05
N GLN A 87 -15.93 -7.31 -2.46
CA GLN A 87 -14.94 -6.74 -1.55
C GLN A 87 -14.75 -7.55 -0.26
N ASP A 88 -15.82 -8.14 0.28
CA ASP A 88 -15.78 -9.00 1.47
C ASP A 88 -14.91 -10.23 1.25
N GLU A 89 -15.17 -11.00 0.19
CA GLU A 89 -14.39 -12.21 -0.10
C GLU A 89 -12.94 -11.86 -0.47
N ALA A 90 -12.72 -10.73 -1.18
CA ALA A 90 -11.38 -10.26 -1.46
C ALA A 90 -10.58 -10.00 -0.17
N ILE A 91 -11.15 -9.26 0.78
CA ILE A 91 -10.48 -8.98 2.07
C ILE A 91 -10.25 -10.27 2.85
N LYS A 92 -11.25 -11.17 2.89
CA LYS A 92 -11.16 -12.47 3.55
C LYS A 92 -10.01 -13.32 3.01
N VAL A 93 -9.77 -13.30 1.69
CA VAL A 93 -8.60 -13.98 1.11
C VAL A 93 -7.29 -13.46 1.69
N PHE A 94 -7.14 -12.15 1.93
CA PHE A 94 -5.93 -11.64 2.59
C PHE A 94 -5.90 -11.89 4.10
N GLU A 95 -7.04 -12.09 4.74
CA GLU A 95 -7.08 -12.51 6.15
C GLU A 95 -6.60 -13.96 6.29
N ASP A 96 -7.13 -14.86 5.47
CA ASP A 96 -6.85 -16.30 5.51
C ASP A 96 -5.36 -16.63 5.29
N TYR A 97 -4.65 -15.81 4.50
CA TYR A 97 -3.23 -16.03 4.17
C TYR A 97 -2.27 -15.05 4.87
N TYR A 98 -2.75 -14.25 5.83
CA TYR A 98 -1.92 -13.23 6.51
C TYR A 98 -0.65 -13.81 7.13
N THR A 99 -0.73 -14.96 7.79
CA THR A 99 0.42 -15.60 8.44
C THR A 99 1.54 -15.95 7.46
N GLN A 100 1.20 -16.24 6.20
CA GLN A 100 2.16 -16.64 5.16
C GLN A 100 2.83 -15.43 4.51
N PHE A 101 2.09 -14.34 4.29
CA PHE A 101 2.57 -13.18 3.51
C PHE A 101 2.72 -11.89 4.31
N SER A 102 2.57 -11.90 5.65
CA SER A 102 2.65 -10.67 6.46
C SER A 102 4.01 -9.94 6.41
N HIS A 103 5.03 -10.56 5.82
CA HIS A 103 6.35 -9.93 5.61
C HIS A 103 6.50 -9.33 4.20
N ASP A 104 5.61 -9.65 3.27
CA ASP A 104 5.69 -9.18 1.88
C ASP A 104 5.05 -7.79 1.74
N PRO A 105 5.82 -6.75 1.37
CA PRO A 105 5.31 -5.39 1.29
C PRO A 105 4.20 -5.23 0.23
N GLN A 106 4.28 -5.96 -0.89
CA GLN A 106 3.23 -5.95 -1.93
C GLN A 106 1.90 -6.52 -1.40
N TYR A 107 1.98 -7.57 -0.60
CA TYR A 107 0.81 -8.16 0.05
C TYR A 107 0.17 -7.19 1.03
N ILE A 108 0.98 -6.62 1.92
CA ILE A 108 0.56 -5.65 2.92
C ILE A 108 -0.06 -4.41 2.27
N LYS A 109 0.54 -3.93 1.17
CA LYS A 109 0.01 -2.83 0.37
C LYS A 109 -1.41 -3.10 -0.10
N MET A 110 -1.64 -4.22 -0.78
CA MET A 110 -2.95 -4.55 -1.31
C MET A 110 -3.98 -4.79 -0.19
N TYR A 111 -3.58 -5.50 0.87
CA TYR A 111 -4.46 -5.77 1.99
C TYR A 111 -4.91 -4.48 2.70
N ALA A 112 -3.98 -3.54 2.94
CA ALA A 112 -4.29 -2.25 3.52
C ALA A 112 -5.16 -1.38 2.60
N ILE A 113 -4.91 -1.39 1.28
CA ILE A 113 -5.69 -0.64 0.29
C ILE A 113 -7.14 -1.14 0.24
N TYR A 114 -7.37 -2.45 0.21
CA TYR A 114 -8.72 -3.00 0.16
C TYR A 114 -9.52 -2.69 1.43
N ASN A 115 -8.89 -2.80 2.60
CA ASN A 115 -9.51 -2.37 3.85
C ASN A 115 -9.85 -0.87 3.84
N TRP A 116 -8.93 -0.02 3.36
CA TRP A 116 -9.20 1.42 3.27
C TRP A 116 -10.35 1.76 2.31
N ALA A 117 -10.35 1.14 1.13
CA ALA A 117 -11.31 1.38 0.05
C ALA A 117 -12.74 0.95 0.42
N LYS A 118 -12.91 -0.03 1.32
CA LYS A 118 -14.22 -0.43 1.84
C LYS A 118 -14.93 0.69 2.63
N GLY A 119 -14.16 1.66 3.14
CA GLY A 119 -14.68 2.94 3.62
C GLY A 119 -15.30 2.95 5.02
N ALA A 120 -15.92 1.86 5.47
CA ALA A 120 -16.47 1.79 6.82
C ALA A 120 -15.37 1.95 7.89
N LYS A 121 -15.72 2.60 9.02
CA LYS A 121 -14.77 3.01 10.07
C LYS A 121 -13.87 1.87 10.54
N SER A 122 -14.45 0.71 10.86
CA SER A 122 -13.71 -0.48 11.31
C SER A 122 -12.70 -0.99 10.28
N TYR A 123 -13.01 -0.91 8.99
CA TYR A 123 -12.08 -1.31 7.93
C TYR A 123 -10.97 -0.27 7.73
N ARG A 124 -11.26 1.02 7.88
CA ARG A 124 -10.21 2.06 7.89
C ARG A 124 -9.25 1.89 9.07
N GLU A 125 -9.77 1.59 10.26
CA GLU A 125 -8.97 1.23 11.44
C GLU A 125 -8.11 0.00 11.17
N LYS A 126 -8.69 -1.05 10.56
CA LYS A 126 -7.96 -2.26 10.19
C LYS A 126 -6.83 -2.00 9.20
N SER A 127 -7.06 -1.15 8.18
CA SER A 127 -6.02 -0.71 7.23
C SER A 127 -4.83 -0.06 7.95
N ILE A 128 -5.11 0.86 8.88
CA ILE A 128 -4.09 1.51 9.70
C ILE A 128 -3.36 0.49 10.56
N GLN A 129 -4.08 -0.44 11.19
CA GLN A 129 -3.51 -1.49 12.04
C GLN A 129 -2.55 -2.38 11.25
N ILE A 130 -2.94 -2.85 10.06
CA ILE A 130 -2.09 -3.68 9.18
C ILE A 130 -0.76 -2.98 8.90
N LEU A 131 -0.80 -1.69 8.57
CA LEU A 131 0.41 -0.90 8.27
C LEU A 131 1.25 -0.65 9.53
N LEU A 132 0.62 -0.35 10.68
CA LEU A 132 1.33 -0.19 11.95
C LEU A 132 2.03 -1.49 12.38
N GLU A 133 1.34 -2.63 12.27
CA GLU A 133 1.91 -3.94 12.56
C GLU A 133 3.10 -4.24 11.64
N TYR A 134 2.98 -3.95 10.34
CA TYR A 134 4.08 -4.12 9.39
C TYR A 134 5.32 -3.29 9.78
N PHE A 135 5.15 -2.01 10.12
CA PHE A 135 6.26 -1.12 10.50
C PHE A 135 6.69 -1.22 11.97
N SER A 136 6.02 -2.04 12.79
CA SER A 136 6.49 -2.37 14.14
C SER A 136 7.76 -3.24 14.11
N ARG A 137 7.98 -3.95 12.99
CA ARG A 137 9.18 -4.76 12.75
C ARG A 137 10.32 -3.88 12.22
N SER A 138 11.45 -3.90 12.91
CA SER A 138 12.57 -2.99 12.64
C SER A 138 13.16 -3.12 11.23
N GLU A 139 13.14 -4.33 10.67
CA GLU A 139 13.62 -4.65 9.34
C GLU A 139 12.77 -4.00 8.23
N ASN A 140 11.48 -3.76 8.48
CA ASN A 140 10.58 -3.12 7.53
C ASN A 140 10.68 -1.59 7.54
N ARG A 141 11.36 -1.03 8.55
CA ARG A 141 11.79 0.39 8.56
C ARG A 141 13.08 0.61 7.77
N LYS A 142 13.55 -0.40 7.03
CA LYS A 142 14.59 -0.22 6.02
C LYS A 142 13.98 0.43 4.78
N PHE A 143 14.10 1.75 4.70
CA PHE A 143 13.70 2.56 3.55
C PHE A 143 14.69 2.49 2.38
N SER A 144 15.43 1.38 2.27
CA SER A 144 16.22 1.05 1.08
C SER A 144 15.32 0.62 -0.08
N GLU A 145 14.12 0.16 0.21
CA GLU A 145 13.14 -0.27 -0.79
C GLU A 145 12.06 0.79 -0.98
N ASP A 146 11.84 1.20 -2.24
CA ASP A 146 10.84 2.20 -2.61
C ASP A 146 9.42 1.86 -2.11
N ILE A 147 9.09 0.56 -2.05
CA ILE A 147 7.78 0.12 -1.57
C ILE A 147 7.57 0.42 -0.09
N ASN A 148 8.62 0.37 0.74
CA ASN A 148 8.51 0.72 2.15
C ASN A 148 8.29 2.22 2.32
N ILE A 149 8.89 3.06 1.46
CA ILE A 149 8.62 4.50 1.44
C ILE A 149 7.16 4.75 1.02
N GLU A 150 6.69 4.05 -0.02
CA GLU A 150 5.31 4.13 -0.49
C GLU A 150 4.31 3.76 0.61
N LEU A 151 4.52 2.63 1.28
CA LEU A 151 3.68 2.13 2.38
C LEU A 151 3.71 3.06 3.58
N PHE A 152 4.86 3.66 3.91
CA PHE A 152 4.99 4.58 5.03
C PHE A 152 4.26 5.90 4.75
N GLY A 153 4.31 6.39 3.51
CA GLY A 153 3.48 7.49 3.04
C GLY A 153 1.98 7.17 3.13
N THR A 154 1.57 5.95 2.74
CA THR A 154 0.18 5.49 2.92
C THR A 154 -0.22 5.46 4.40
N LEU A 155 0.62 4.92 5.28
CA LEU A 155 0.34 4.86 6.72
C LEU A 155 0.09 6.27 7.29
N LEU A 156 1.00 7.21 7.04
CA LEU A 156 0.87 8.58 7.51
C LEU A 156 -0.41 9.24 6.96
N THR A 157 -0.67 9.08 5.67
CA THR A 157 -1.87 9.61 5.00
C THR A 157 -3.15 9.06 5.63
N ASN A 158 -3.25 7.73 5.77
CA ASN A 158 -4.44 7.06 6.30
C ASN A 158 -4.69 7.46 7.75
N ARG A 159 -3.64 7.46 8.60
CA ARG A 159 -3.76 7.90 10.00
C ARG A 159 -4.23 9.34 10.09
N ALA A 160 -3.64 10.24 9.30
CA ALA A 160 -3.98 11.65 9.33
C ALA A 160 -5.42 11.90 8.88
N ILE A 161 -5.83 11.34 7.74
CA ILE A 161 -7.20 11.48 7.22
C ILE A 161 -8.21 10.95 8.23
N PHE A 162 -7.98 9.75 8.77
CA PHE A 162 -8.89 9.14 9.74
C PHE A 162 -9.15 10.07 10.93
N TRP A 163 -8.10 10.57 11.59
CA TRP A 163 -8.26 11.41 12.78
C TRP A 163 -8.76 12.82 12.46
N ILE A 164 -8.45 13.35 11.28
CA ILE A 164 -9.03 14.62 10.80
C ILE A 164 -10.54 14.46 10.59
N GLU A 165 -10.98 13.39 9.94
CA GLU A 165 -12.41 13.11 9.75
C GLU A 165 -13.13 12.93 11.10
N GLN A 166 -12.54 12.18 12.04
CA GLN A 166 -13.12 12.05 13.39
C GLN A 166 -13.27 13.42 14.06
N ARG A 167 -12.28 14.31 13.91
CA ARG A 167 -12.34 15.68 14.46
C ARG A 167 -13.49 16.49 13.88
N GLU A 168 -13.71 16.40 12.56
CA GLU A 168 -14.82 17.10 11.90
C GLU A 168 -16.18 16.49 12.26
N GLU A 169 -16.25 15.16 12.46
CA GLU A 169 -17.45 14.47 12.92
C GLU A 169 -17.83 14.92 14.34
N THR A 170 -16.88 14.92 15.28
CA THR A 170 -17.09 15.44 16.65
C THR A 170 -17.58 16.88 16.63
N LYS A 171 -16.98 17.73 15.78
CA LYS A 171 -17.40 19.13 15.64
C LYS A 171 -18.85 19.21 15.15
N THR A 172 -19.20 18.44 14.12
CA THR A 172 -20.56 18.40 13.56
C THR A 172 -21.59 17.95 14.59
N LYS A 173 -21.28 16.89 15.36
CA LYS A 173 -22.15 16.40 16.45
C LYS A 173 -22.37 17.46 17.52
N TYR A 174 -21.30 18.17 17.91
CA TYR A 174 -21.40 19.25 18.87
C TYR A 174 -22.24 20.42 18.35
N ASP A 175 -22.03 20.83 17.09
CA ASP A 175 -22.80 21.92 16.46
C ASP A 175 -24.30 21.58 16.36
N ARG A 176 -24.63 20.28 16.25
CA ARG A 176 -26.00 19.75 16.27
C ARG A 176 -26.55 19.45 17.67
N GLN A 177 -25.78 19.71 18.72
CA GLN A 177 -26.14 19.42 20.12
C GLN A 177 -26.40 17.93 20.39
N GLU A 178 -25.83 17.03 19.56
CA GLU A 178 -25.89 15.58 19.76
C GLU A 178 -24.94 15.11 20.88
N ILE A 179 -23.92 15.91 21.19
CA ILE A 179 -22.97 15.69 22.28
C ILE A 179 -22.78 16.98 23.09
N THR A 180 -22.42 16.81 24.36
CA THR A 180 -22.10 17.88 25.30
C THR A 180 -20.71 18.48 25.04
N SER A 181 -20.44 19.64 25.65
CA SER A 181 -19.10 20.26 25.64
C SER A 181 -18.05 19.36 26.30
N GLU A 182 -18.43 18.61 27.34
CA GLU A 182 -17.54 17.70 28.07
C GLU A 182 -17.14 16.49 27.20
N GLU A 183 -18.10 15.85 26.54
CA GLU A 183 -17.86 14.74 25.61
C GLU A 183 -16.97 15.21 24.44
N ARG A 184 -17.28 16.37 23.86
CA ARG A 184 -16.45 16.97 22.81
C ARG A 184 -15.02 17.18 23.27
N ASN A 185 -14.82 17.72 24.48
CA ASN A 185 -13.47 17.99 25.02
C ASN A 185 -12.69 16.69 25.27
N LYS A 186 -13.38 15.62 25.71
CA LYS A 186 -12.78 14.29 25.86
C LYS A 186 -12.31 13.74 24.51
N GLU A 187 -13.17 13.72 23.50
CA GLU A 187 -12.81 13.27 22.14
C GLU A 187 -11.68 14.12 21.54
N TRP A 188 -11.71 15.45 21.73
CA TRP A 188 -10.67 16.34 21.24
C TRP A 188 -9.31 16.11 21.89
N THR A 189 -9.29 15.64 23.14
CA THR A 189 -8.06 15.29 23.86
C THR A 189 -7.43 14.05 23.23
N GLU A 190 -8.21 12.99 23.03
CA GLU A 190 -7.78 11.76 22.35
C GLU A 190 -7.28 12.05 20.93
N GLN A 191 -8.03 12.85 20.16
CA GLN A 191 -7.64 13.24 18.81
C GLN A 191 -6.34 14.06 18.80
N LYS A 192 -6.14 14.94 19.78
CA LYS A 192 -4.89 15.71 19.92
C LYS A 192 -3.71 14.79 20.23
N GLU A 193 -3.89 13.80 21.09
CA GLU A 193 -2.87 12.79 21.40
C GLU A 193 -2.52 11.98 20.14
N ALA A 194 -3.52 11.57 19.36
CA ALA A 194 -3.29 10.89 18.09
C ALA A 194 -2.50 11.77 17.09
N PHE A 195 -2.82 13.06 16.96
CA PHE A 195 -2.07 14.00 16.12
C PHE A 195 -0.62 14.18 16.60
N LEU A 196 -0.40 14.25 17.92
CA LEU A 196 0.94 14.32 18.49
C LEU A 196 1.73 13.02 18.22
N ASP A 197 1.09 11.87 18.33
CA ASP A 197 1.71 10.58 18.03
C ASP A 197 2.12 10.47 16.55
N ILE A 198 1.20 10.82 15.64
CA ILE A 198 1.45 10.80 14.20
C ILE A 198 2.60 11.74 13.83
N SER A 199 2.60 12.97 14.34
CA SER A 199 3.64 13.95 14.04
C SER A 199 5.02 13.50 14.56
N ARG A 200 5.08 12.94 15.78
CA ARG A 200 6.34 12.53 16.41
C ARG A 200 6.97 11.31 15.78
N HIS A 201 6.15 10.34 15.36
CA HIS A 201 6.64 9.09 14.79
C HIS A 201 6.66 9.18 13.26
N GLN A 202 5.52 8.94 12.59
CA GLN A 202 5.52 8.84 11.12
C GLN A 202 5.88 10.16 10.44
N GLY A 203 5.45 11.30 11.00
CA GLY A 203 5.73 12.60 10.41
C GLY A 203 7.21 12.96 10.41
N ASN A 204 7.83 12.94 11.59
CA ASN A 204 9.26 13.22 11.73
C ASN A 204 10.11 12.17 11.02
N ASP A 205 9.80 10.88 11.14
CA ASP A 205 10.55 9.79 10.49
C ASP A 205 10.57 9.99 8.96
N LEU A 206 9.40 10.24 8.36
CA LEU A 206 9.30 10.45 6.91
C LEU A 206 10.03 11.73 6.49
N PHE A 207 9.83 12.83 7.21
CA PHE A 207 10.42 14.09 6.80
C PHE A 207 11.95 14.08 6.93
N ASN A 208 12.49 13.47 7.99
CA ASN A 208 13.93 13.27 8.16
C ASN A 208 14.50 12.36 7.07
N LEU A 209 13.81 11.27 6.73
CA LEU A 209 14.19 10.40 5.60
C LEU A 209 14.31 11.19 4.29
N LEU A 210 13.32 12.05 3.98
CA LEU A 210 13.33 12.85 2.77
C LEU A 210 14.44 13.91 2.76
N LYS A 211 14.73 14.52 3.92
CA LYS A 211 15.88 15.44 4.05
C LYS A 211 17.21 14.72 3.81
N GLN A 212 17.38 13.50 4.31
CA GLN A 212 18.58 12.69 4.07
C GLN A 212 18.71 12.29 2.59
N LYS A 213 17.60 11.90 1.96
CA LYS A 213 17.54 11.55 0.52
C LYS A 213 17.56 12.75 -0.43
N LYS A 214 17.67 13.98 0.09
CA LYS A 214 17.69 15.21 -0.71
C LYS A 214 18.78 15.19 -1.79
N SER A 215 19.95 14.61 -1.49
CA SER A 215 21.06 14.45 -2.45
C SER A 215 20.82 13.36 -3.49
N GLU A 216 20.02 12.34 -3.16
CA GLU A 216 19.67 11.26 -4.08
C GLU A 216 18.61 11.71 -5.09
N GLY A 217 17.80 12.70 -4.74
CA GLY A 217 16.78 13.30 -5.60
C GLY A 217 15.45 12.53 -5.50
N TYR A 218 14.41 13.25 -5.07
CA TYR A 218 13.03 12.73 -4.97
C TYR A 218 12.54 12.06 -6.27
N GLU A 219 13.05 12.51 -7.41
CA GLU A 219 12.73 11.96 -8.74
C GLU A 219 13.14 10.49 -8.92
N LYS A 220 14.07 9.98 -8.11
CA LYS A 220 14.49 8.58 -8.15
C LYS A 220 13.49 7.62 -7.51
N LEU A 221 12.57 8.13 -6.72
CA LEU A 221 11.49 7.33 -6.14
C LEU A 221 10.51 6.89 -7.24
N SER A 222 10.00 5.68 -7.11
CA SER A 222 8.88 5.18 -7.91
C SER A 222 7.70 6.17 -7.93
N SER A 223 6.90 6.14 -8.99
CA SER A 223 5.73 7.02 -9.11
C SER A 223 4.77 6.87 -7.92
N GLY A 224 4.54 5.63 -7.46
CA GLY A 224 3.70 5.33 -6.29
C GLY A 224 4.28 5.92 -5.01
N ALA A 225 5.57 5.73 -4.75
CA ALA A 225 6.24 6.32 -3.60
C ALA A 225 6.16 7.84 -3.61
N ARG A 226 6.39 8.48 -4.76
CA ARG A 226 6.24 9.93 -4.90
C ARG A 226 4.81 10.39 -4.58
N GLN A 227 3.80 9.80 -5.20
CA GLN A 227 2.42 10.20 -4.96
C GLN A 227 2.06 10.10 -3.46
N ASN A 228 2.42 8.98 -2.82
CA ASN A 228 2.07 8.73 -1.42
C ASN A 228 2.85 9.62 -0.45
N VAL A 229 4.11 9.93 -0.74
CA VAL A 229 4.89 10.89 0.05
C VAL A 229 4.29 12.30 -0.05
N ALA A 230 3.93 12.74 -1.26
CA ALA A 230 3.31 14.06 -1.43
C ALA A 230 1.98 14.16 -0.68
N ALA A 231 1.14 13.12 -0.75
CA ALA A 231 -0.10 13.03 0.03
C ALA A 231 0.17 13.05 1.54
N ALA A 232 1.17 12.29 2.00
CA ALA A 232 1.53 12.22 3.40
C ALA A 232 2.01 13.56 3.97
N LEU A 233 2.88 14.26 3.24
CA LEU A 233 3.34 15.61 3.61
C LEU A 233 2.17 16.61 3.63
N TYR A 234 1.27 16.53 2.65
CA TYR A 234 0.09 17.40 2.60
C TYR A 234 -0.81 17.22 3.85
N GLN A 235 -1.04 15.97 4.26
CA GLN A 235 -1.82 15.67 5.45
C GLN A 235 -1.07 15.98 6.76
N LEU A 236 0.25 15.81 6.79
CA LEU A 236 1.06 16.19 7.95
C LEU A 236 1.00 17.70 8.21
N VAL A 237 0.94 18.52 7.15
CA VAL A 237 0.69 19.97 7.30
C VAL A 237 -0.68 20.26 7.92
N GLU A 238 -1.74 19.51 7.58
CA GLU A 238 -3.05 19.64 8.25
C GLU A 238 -2.98 19.31 9.75
N ILE A 239 -2.19 18.29 10.11
CA ILE A 239 -1.94 17.93 11.50
C ILE A 239 -1.23 19.08 12.22
N TYR A 240 -0.17 19.64 11.63
CA TYR A 240 0.56 20.74 12.25
C TYR A 240 -0.29 22.00 12.41
N ILE A 241 -1.18 22.31 11.48
CA ILE A 241 -2.17 23.39 11.64
C ILE A 241 -3.05 23.14 12.87
N ARG A 242 -3.61 21.93 13.02
CA ARG A 242 -4.48 21.56 14.17
C ARG A 242 -3.73 21.56 15.50
N LEU A 243 -2.45 21.23 15.48
CA LEU A 243 -1.56 21.31 16.64
C LEU A 243 -1.01 22.71 16.91
N LYS A 244 -1.31 23.70 16.06
CA LYS A 244 -0.73 25.05 16.07
C LYS A 244 0.81 25.06 15.97
N GLN A 245 1.38 24.02 15.38
CA GLN A 245 2.83 23.89 15.11
C GLN A 245 3.16 24.50 13.74
N TYR A 246 2.84 25.78 13.58
CA TYR A 246 2.89 26.47 12.30
C TYR A 246 4.28 26.49 11.64
N HIS A 247 5.34 26.62 12.44
CA HIS A 247 6.71 26.60 11.92
C HIS A 247 7.05 25.27 11.22
N SER A 248 6.70 24.13 11.83
CA SER A 248 6.88 22.80 11.22
C SER A 248 6.05 22.64 9.95
N GLY A 249 4.83 23.18 9.94
CA GLY A 249 3.97 23.19 8.75
C GLY A 249 4.58 23.99 7.59
N ILE A 250 5.13 25.17 7.87
CA ILE A 250 5.83 26.01 6.87
C ILE A 250 7.07 25.28 6.33
N GLU A 251 7.87 24.68 7.21
CA GLU A 251 9.09 23.96 6.81
C GLU A 251 8.78 22.84 5.81
N ILE A 252 7.70 22.07 6.04
CA ILE A 252 7.25 21.04 5.09
C ILE A 252 6.80 21.67 3.78
N CYS A 253 5.99 22.73 3.82
CA CYS A 253 5.54 23.41 2.62
C CYS A 253 6.72 23.93 1.79
N ASP A 254 7.71 24.54 2.42
CA ASP A 254 8.92 25.06 1.76
C ASP A 254 9.74 23.93 1.15
N PHE A 255 9.96 22.85 1.90
CA PHE A 255 10.60 21.65 1.36
C PHE A 255 9.84 21.13 0.13
N ALA A 256 8.52 21.02 0.23
CA ALA A 256 7.69 20.46 -0.81
C ALA A 256 7.71 21.31 -2.09
N ILE A 257 7.62 22.63 -1.95
CA ILE A 257 7.67 23.60 -3.06
C ILE A 257 8.98 23.50 -3.84
N VAL A 258 10.10 23.30 -3.15
CA VAL A 258 11.43 23.25 -3.78
C VAL A 258 11.73 21.87 -4.37
N HIS A 259 11.29 20.79 -3.72
CA HIS A 259 11.79 19.44 -4.00
C HIS A 259 10.77 18.47 -4.62
N LEU A 260 9.47 18.74 -4.52
CA LEU A 260 8.45 17.89 -5.17
C LEU A 260 8.19 18.33 -6.62
N PRO A 261 7.64 17.43 -7.45
CA PRO A 261 7.21 17.76 -8.81
C PRO A 261 6.31 18.99 -8.85
N LYS A 262 6.48 19.81 -9.90
CA LYS A 262 5.81 21.10 -10.07
C LYS A 262 4.28 21.05 -9.94
N HIS A 263 3.64 19.93 -10.30
CA HIS A 263 2.18 19.81 -10.19
C HIS A 263 1.67 19.80 -8.73
N PHE A 264 2.56 19.60 -7.74
CA PHE A 264 2.22 19.76 -6.33
C PHE A 264 2.47 21.18 -5.79
N TYR A 265 3.05 22.09 -6.59
CA TYR A 265 3.44 23.42 -6.12
C TYR A 265 2.25 24.18 -5.52
N ASP A 266 1.15 24.29 -6.26
CA ASP A 266 0.02 25.14 -5.89
C ASP A 266 -0.64 24.72 -4.57
N GLN A 267 -0.76 23.42 -4.34
CA GLN A 267 -1.38 22.89 -3.11
C GLN A 267 -0.52 23.20 -1.86
N PHE A 268 0.80 23.11 -1.95
CA PHE A 268 1.70 23.42 -0.83
C PHE A 268 1.88 24.92 -0.64
N PHE A 269 1.94 25.69 -1.74
CA PHE A 269 1.97 27.14 -1.69
C PHE A 269 0.72 27.68 -0.99
N THR A 270 -0.47 27.21 -1.37
CA THR A 270 -1.74 27.64 -0.78
C THR A 270 -1.80 27.34 0.71
N LYS A 271 -1.37 26.13 1.13
CA LYS A 271 -1.28 25.79 2.57
C LYS A 271 -0.32 26.68 3.34
N ARG A 272 0.84 27.00 2.76
CA ARG A 272 1.81 27.89 3.40
C ARG A 272 1.20 29.27 3.65
N GLN A 273 0.50 29.83 2.65
CA GLN A 273 -0.21 31.10 2.80
C GLN A 273 -1.31 31.04 3.86
N LEU A 274 -2.04 29.93 3.93
CA LEU A 274 -3.03 29.71 4.99
C LEU A 274 -2.38 29.72 6.38
N ILE A 275 -1.22 29.07 6.54
CA ILE A 275 -0.50 29.06 7.82
C ILE A 275 -0.04 30.46 8.21
N TYR A 276 0.51 31.27 7.28
CA TYR A 276 0.89 32.65 7.57
C TYR A 276 -0.29 33.48 8.10
N ARG A 277 -1.48 33.34 7.49
CA ARG A 277 -2.71 34.00 7.99
C ARG A 277 -3.12 33.55 9.39
N PHE A 278 -2.79 32.33 9.80
CA PHE A 278 -3.03 31.86 11.16
C PHE A 278 -2.01 32.38 12.17
N GLN A 279 -0.82 32.78 11.74
CA GLN A 279 0.19 33.39 12.61
C GLN A 279 -0.07 34.89 12.87
N GLU A 280 -0.78 35.55 11.96
CA GLU A 280 -1.16 36.97 12.07
C GLU A 280 -2.38 37.21 12.98
N ARG A 281 -3.07 36.15 13.42
CA ARG A 281 -4.27 36.19 14.27
C ARG A 281 -3.97 35.78 15.71
#